data_AF-A0AAV2MGJ0-F1
#
_entry.id   AF-A0AAV2MGJ0-F1
#
_cell.length_a   1.000
_cell.length_b   1.000
_cell.length_c   1.000
_cell.angle_alpha   90.00
_cell.angle_beta   90.00
_cell.angle_gamma   90.00
#
_symmetry.space_group_name_H-M   'P 1'
#
loop_
_entity.id
_entity.type
_entity.pdbx_description
1 polymer ?
#
loop_
_entity_poly.entity_id
_entity_poly.type
_entity_poly.pdbx_seq_one_letter_code
_entity_poly.pdbx_strand_id
1 'polypeptide(L)'
;MQAASSTDSPPPASAGAAEEVGEPKKGNDPTALSVLTQAITGQVGFMDTEFCTTCGEKGAGKRCSVCRTVIYCDSTCQKLHWFTHKKVCKTLQEQREQREAEAAKLRRQQELSPAAQEAVEALSVKSSSEGREPAAVNSVAIVAADN
;
A
#
# COMPACT_ATOMS: atom_id res chain seq x y z
N MET A 1 -12.39 -17.72 72.54
CA MET A 1 -12.17 -16.30 72.90
C MET A 1 -11.52 -15.65 71.69
N GLN A 2 -12.33 -15.27 70.70
CA GLN A 2 -12.69 -13.88 70.39
C GLN A 2 -11.49 -12.97 70.15
N ALA A 3 -11.24 -12.64 68.88
CA ALA A 3 -10.65 -11.38 68.45
C ALA A 3 -11.46 -10.89 67.24
N ALA A 4 -11.89 -9.64 67.31
CA ALA A 4 -12.83 -8.98 66.42
C ALA A 4 -12.10 -8.18 65.32
N SER A 5 -12.84 -7.93 64.23
CA SER A 5 -12.87 -6.71 63.41
C SER A 5 -11.55 -6.12 62.88
N SER A 6 -11.43 -6.00 61.55
CA SER A 6 -11.41 -4.71 60.86
C SER A 6 -11.50 -4.91 59.35
N THR A 7 -12.51 -4.27 58.76
CA THR A 7 -12.73 -4.07 57.34
C THR A 7 -11.65 -3.14 56.78
N ASP A 8 -10.99 -3.53 55.69
CA ASP A 8 -10.22 -2.60 54.87
C ASP A 8 -10.83 -2.55 53.46
N SER A 9 -11.61 -1.49 53.24
CA SER A 9 -12.14 -1.10 51.94
C SER A 9 -11.07 -0.30 51.19
N PRO A 10 -10.69 -0.66 49.95
CA PRO A 10 -9.88 0.22 49.13
C PRO A 10 -10.71 1.42 48.58
N PRO A 11 -10.06 2.58 48.38
CA PRO A 11 -10.68 3.89 48.10
C PRO A 11 -11.26 4.05 46.67
N PRO A 12 -12.12 5.08 46.46
CA PRO A 12 -12.82 5.30 45.19
C PRO A 12 -11.88 5.71 44.04
N ALA A 13 -12.21 5.20 42.85
CA ALA A 13 -11.64 5.61 41.57
C ALA A 13 -11.82 7.12 41.39
N SER A 14 -10.71 7.85 41.38
CA SER A 14 -10.67 9.25 40.94
C SER A 14 -10.63 9.27 39.42
N ALA A 15 -11.65 9.91 38.85
CA ALA A 15 -11.67 10.35 37.47
C ALA A 15 -10.49 11.29 37.21
N GLY A 16 -9.77 11.06 36.11
CA GLY A 16 -8.66 11.90 35.66
C GLY A 16 -8.46 11.76 34.16
N ALA A 17 -8.96 12.76 33.44
CA ALA A 17 -8.58 13.19 32.10
C ALA A 17 -8.50 12.13 30.98
N ALA A 18 -9.55 12.09 30.15
CA ALA A 18 -9.38 11.80 28.74
C ALA A 18 -8.45 12.87 28.15
N GLU A 19 -7.25 12.47 27.78
CA GLU A 19 -6.33 13.33 27.02
C GLU A 19 -6.89 13.42 25.59
N GLU A 20 -7.35 14.61 25.22
CA GLU A 20 -7.69 14.93 23.83
C GLU A 20 -6.45 14.77 22.96
N VAL A 21 -6.48 13.80 22.05
CA VAL A 21 -5.49 13.67 20.98
C VAL A 21 -5.77 14.79 19.98
N GLY A 22 -5.18 15.96 20.22
CA GLY A 22 -5.23 17.08 19.29
C GLY A 22 -4.67 16.70 17.92
N GLU A 23 -5.28 17.23 16.85
CA GLU A 23 -4.83 16.99 15.49
C GLU A 23 -3.31 17.23 15.33
N PRO A 24 -2.58 16.32 14.65
CA PRO A 24 -1.16 16.51 14.41
C PRO A 24 -0.97 17.75 13.54
N LYS A 25 -0.37 18.79 14.13
CA LYS A 25 0.15 19.93 13.39
C LYS A 25 1.10 19.36 12.33
N LYS A 26 0.93 19.79 11.07
CA LYS A 26 1.77 19.40 9.93
C LYS A 26 3.16 20.06 10.05
N GLY A 27 3.87 19.73 11.12
CA GLY A 27 5.31 19.87 11.26
C GLY A 27 5.97 18.67 10.61
N ASN A 28 7.27 18.78 10.30
CA ASN A 28 8.06 17.75 9.64
C ASN A 28 8.34 16.52 10.54
N ASP A 29 7.43 16.21 11.45
CA ASP A 29 7.53 15.10 12.38
C ASP A 29 7.29 13.80 11.62
N PRO A 30 8.22 12.82 11.71
CA PRO A 30 8.05 11.58 11.01
C PRO A 30 6.76 10.91 11.51
N THR A 31 5.82 10.69 10.60
CA THR A 31 4.59 9.96 10.92
C THR A 31 4.95 8.61 11.53
N ALA A 32 4.10 8.05 12.41
CA ALA A 32 4.30 6.72 12.99
C ALA A 32 4.67 5.68 11.91
N LEU A 33 4.04 5.75 10.73
CA LEU A 33 4.38 4.93 9.57
C LEU A 33 5.82 5.13 9.08
N SER A 34 6.31 6.37 9.02
CA SER A 34 7.68 6.70 8.63
C SER A 34 8.69 6.16 9.66
N VAL A 35 8.42 6.32 10.95
CA VAL A 35 9.27 5.78 12.03
C VAL A 35 9.32 4.26 11.99
N LEU A 36 8.16 3.60 11.87
CA LEU A 36 8.06 2.14 11.76
C LEU A 36 8.78 1.63 10.51
N THR A 37 8.60 2.31 9.38
CA THR A 37 9.30 1.95 8.14
C THR A 37 10.80 2.05 8.31
N GLN A 38 11.32 3.14 8.88
CA GLN A 38 12.75 3.32 9.16
C GLN A 38 13.30 2.27 10.13
N ALA A 39 12.53 1.84 11.13
CA ALA A 39 12.95 0.79 12.06
C ALA A 39 13.01 -0.59 11.39
N ILE A 40 12.08 -0.89 10.47
CA ILE A 40 12.02 -2.17 9.75
C ILE A 40 13.10 -2.25 8.67
N THR A 41 13.27 -1.19 7.87
CA THR A 41 14.21 -1.18 6.75
C THR A 41 15.62 -0.76 7.16
N GLY A 42 15.78 -0.14 8.34
CA GLY A 42 17.05 0.42 8.81
C GLY A 42 17.54 1.60 7.98
N GLN A 43 18.75 2.07 8.26
CA GLN A 43 19.50 2.95 7.34
C GLN A 43 19.91 2.13 6.12
N VAL A 44 19.06 2.07 5.09
CA VAL A 44 19.30 1.35 3.83
C VAL A 44 20.43 2.01 3.01
N GLY A 45 21.66 1.85 3.47
CA GLY A 45 22.83 2.57 2.97
C GLY A 45 23.58 1.92 1.80
N PHE A 46 23.28 0.67 1.39
CA PHE A 46 23.96 0.01 0.27
C PHE A 46 23.37 -1.38 -0.05
N MET A 47 22.33 -1.51 -0.88
CA MET A 47 21.93 -2.84 -1.41
C MET A 47 21.43 -2.76 -2.86
N ASP A 48 22.30 -2.37 -3.80
CA ASP A 48 22.05 -2.53 -5.25
C ASP A 48 22.32 -3.96 -5.73
N THR A 49 22.06 -4.95 -4.89
CA THR A 49 22.26 -6.36 -5.26
C THR A 49 20.92 -6.96 -5.65
N GLU A 50 20.73 -7.14 -6.95
CA GLU A 50 19.59 -7.85 -7.50
C GLU A 50 19.72 -9.35 -7.23
N PHE A 51 18.58 -9.98 -6.92
CA PHE A 51 18.48 -11.39 -6.57
C PHE A 51 17.84 -12.20 -7.70
N CYS A 52 18.33 -13.42 -7.91
CA CYS A 52 17.75 -14.32 -8.89
C CYS A 52 16.37 -14.79 -8.43
N THR A 53 15.35 -14.61 -9.27
CA THR A 53 13.99 -15.05 -8.94
C THR A 53 13.88 -16.58 -8.86
N THR A 54 14.80 -17.33 -9.46
CA THR A 54 14.76 -18.80 -9.49
C THR A 54 15.53 -19.44 -8.33
N CYS A 55 16.77 -19.02 -8.09
CA CYS A 55 17.64 -19.65 -7.07
C CYS A 55 17.87 -18.78 -5.83
N GLY A 56 17.43 -17.51 -5.84
CA GLY A 56 17.62 -16.58 -4.71
C GLY A 56 19.05 -16.08 -4.53
N GLU A 57 19.99 -16.49 -5.38
CA GLU A 57 21.37 -16.02 -5.30
C GLU A 57 21.49 -14.53 -5.63
N LYS A 58 22.45 -13.89 -4.95
CA LYS A 58 22.83 -12.49 -5.16
C LYS A 58 23.59 -12.31 -6.47
N GLY A 59 23.48 -11.13 -7.07
CA GLY A 59 24.25 -10.79 -8.28
C GLY A 59 23.58 -11.21 -9.57
N ALA A 60 22.25 -11.32 -9.58
CA ALA A 60 21.50 -11.60 -10.79
C ALA A 60 21.51 -10.36 -11.71
N GLY A 61 22.12 -10.47 -12.88
CA GLY A 61 22.25 -9.34 -13.82
C GLY A 61 21.33 -9.40 -15.04
N LYS A 62 20.65 -10.52 -15.27
CA LYS A 62 19.95 -10.75 -16.54
C LYS A 62 18.44 -10.67 -16.35
N ARG A 63 17.84 -9.61 -16.90
CA ARG A 63 16.39 -9.45 -16.96
C ARG A 63 15.79 -10.28 -18.08
N CYS A 64 14.54 -10.74 -17.89
CA CYS A 64 13.78 -11.35 -18.98
C CYS A 64 13.66 -10.35 -20.16
N SER A 65 13.97 -10.78 -21.38
CA SER A 65 13.99 -9.91 -22.57
C SER A 65 12.62 -9.32 -22.93
N VAL A 66 11.54 -10.03 -22.59
CA VAL A 66 10.16 -9.66 -22.91
C VAL A 66 9.63 -8.67 -21.89
N CYS A 67 9.42 -9.12 -20.64
CA CYS A 67 8.78 -8.26 -19.63
C CYS A 67 9.74 -7.29 -18.93
N ARG A 68 11.05 -7.59 -18.92
CA ARG A 68 12.10 -6.82 -18.21
C ARG A 68 11.90 -6.64 -16.70
N THR A 69 10.90 -7.31 -16.12
CA THR A 69 10.55 -7.19 -14.70
C THR A 69 11.33 -8.17 -13.80
N VAL A 70 11.42 -9.44 -14.20
CA VAL A 70 12.10 -10.50 -13.41
C VAL A 70 13.57 -10.63 -13.78
N ILE A 71 14.40 -11.07 -12.83
CA ILE A 71 15.86 -11.11 -12.95
C ILE A 71 16.39 -12.51 -12.62
N TYR A 72 17.37 -12.96 -13.41
CA TYR A 72 18.00 -14.27 -13.31
C TYR A 72 19.53 -14.17 -13.32
N CYS A 73 20.21 -15.18 -12.78
CA CYS A 73 21.65 -15.35 -12.94
C CYS A 73 22.01 -15.60 -14.41
N ASP A 74 21.28 -16.53 -15.05
CA ASP A 74 21.54 -17.01 -16.40
C ASP A 74 20.28 -17.58 -17.09
N SER A 75 20.47 -18.09 -18.31
CA SER A 75 19.42 -18.76 -19.08
C SER A 75 18.93 -20.06 -18.45
N THR A 76 19.73 -20.70 -17.60
CA THR A 76 19.36 -21.94 -16.91
C THR A 76 18.27 -21.64 -15.89
N CYS A 77 18.49 -20.63 -15.04
CA CYS A 77 17.50 -20.14 -14.09
C CYS A 77 16.22 -19.65 -14.79
N GLN A 78 16.36 -18.97 -15.93
CA GLN A 78 15.20 -18.54 -16.73
C GLN A 78 14.38 -19.73 -17.23
N LYS A 79 15.03 -20.76 -17.81
CA LYS A 79 14.36 -21.96 -18.34
C LYS A 79 13.65 -22.75 -17.23
N LEU A 80 14.27 -22.88 -16.06
CA LEU A 80 13.68 -23.54 -14.90
C LEU A 80 12.38 -22.84 -14.45
N HIS A 81 12.39 -21.51 -14.40
CA HIS A 81 11.22 -20.73 -13.99
C HIS A 81 10.24 -20.43 -15.15
N TRP A 82 10.56 -20.82 -16.38
CA TRP A 82 9.78 -20.44 -17.57
C TRP A 82 8.34 -20.98 -17.54
N PHE A 83 8.13 -22.20 -17.03
CA PHE A 83 6.82 -22.85 -17.02
C PHE A 83 5.76 -22.06 -16.26
N THR A 84 6.16 -21.42 -15.15
CA THR A 84 5.30 -20.52 -14.36
C THR A 84 5.34 -19.10 -14.90
N HIS A 85 6.52 -18.60 -15.27
CA HIS A 85 6.70 -17.24 -15.74
C HIS A 85 5.94 -16.93 -17.02
N LYS A 86 5.90 -17.84 -18.00
CA LYS A 86 5.29 -17.61 -19.31
C LYS A 86 3.85 -17.11 -19.21
N LYS A 87 3.08 -17.63 -18.24
CA LYS A 87 1.67 -17.27 -18.03
C LYS A 87 1.50 -15.81 -17.59
N VAL A 88 2.46 -15.28 -16.84
CA VAL A 88 2.42 -13.92 -16.28
C VAL A 88 3.34 -12.94 -17.02
N CYS A 89 4.22 -13.42 -17.90
CA CYS A 89 5.23 -12.62 -18.57
C CYS A 89 4.61 -11.44 -19.33
N LYS A 90 3.54 -11.69 -20.09
CA LYS A 90 2.84 -10.65 -20.86
C LYS A 90 2.17 -9.62 -19.95
N THR A 91 1.47 -10.07 -18.91
CA THR A 91 0.84 -9.17 -17.93
C THR A 91 1.87 -8.29 -17.23
N LEU A 92 3.05 -8.84 -16.88
CA LEU A 92 4.12 -8.06 -16.28
C LEU A 92 4.69 -6.99 -17.22
N GLN A 93 4.74 -7.28 -18.52
CA GLN A 93 5.14 -6.30 -19.52
C GLN A 93 4.13 -5.13 -19.58
N GLU A 94 2.83 -5.45 -19.71
CA GLU A 94 1.76 -4.46 -19.77
C GLU A 94 1.73 -3.59 -18.50
N GLN A 95 1.87 -4.20 -17.33
CA GLN A 95 1.94 -3.48 -16.05
C GLN A 95 3.13 -2.53 -15.97
N ARG A 96 4.30 -2.94 -16.48
CA ARG A 96 5.48 -2.07 -16.54
C ARG A 96 5.23 -0.86 -17.43
N GLU A 97 4.66 -1.08 -18.61
CA GLU A 97 4.33 -0.01 -19.56
C GLU A 97 3.29 0.95 -18.99
N GLN A 98 2.25 0.44 -18.32
CA GLN A 98 1.25 1.26 -17.62
C GLN A 98 1.89 2.14 -16.54
N ARG A 99 2.75 1.56 -15.69
CA ARG A 99 3.47 2.30 -14.64
C ARG A 99 4.37 3.39 -15.23
N GLU A 100 5.08 3.10 -16.32
CA GLU A 100 5.92 4.07 -17.02
C GLU A 100 5.09 5.21 -17.62
N ALA A 101 3.93 4.89 -18.22
CA ALA A 101 3.02 5.89 -18.78
C ALA A 101 2.38 6.78 -17.70
N GLU A 102 1.98 6.20 -16.57
CA GLU A 102 1.44 6.94 -15.43
C GLU A 102 2.51 7.85 -14.80
N ALA A 103 3.72 7.33 -14.58
CA ALA A 103 4.83 8.12 -14.07
C ALA A 103 5.19 9.28 -15.02
N ALA A 104 5.14 9.07 -16.33
CA ALA A 104 5.34 10.13 -17.31
C ALA A 104 4.24 11.21 -17.26
N LYS A 105 2.96 10.81 -17.08
CA LYS A 105 1.84 11.75 -16.91
C LYS A 105 2.01 12.57 -15.63
N LEU A 106 2.36 11.93 -14.51
CA LEU A 106 2.55 12.61 -13.24
C LEU A 106 3.71 13.62 -13.31
N ARG A 107 4.84 13.23 -13.91
CA ARG A 107 5.98 14.14 -14.13
C ARG A 107 5.57 15.36 -14.96
N ARG A 108 4.83 15.16 -16.05
CA ARG A 108 4.31 16.26 -16.89
C ARG A 108 3.37 17.19 -16.12
N GLN A 109 2.50 16.64 -15.25
CA GLN A 109 1.62 17.44 -14.40
C GLN A 109 2.42 18.25 -13.38
N GLN A 110 3.45 17.67 -12.77
CA GLN A 110 4.32 18.36 -11.81
C GLN A 110 5.15 19.49 -12.44
N GLU A 111 5.47 19.40 -13.73
CA GLU A 111 6.16 20.47 -14.47
C GLU A 111 5.21 21.59 -14.94
N LEU A 112 3.90 21.35 -14.99
CA LEU A 112 2.89 22.39 -15.17
C LEU A 112 2.70 23.13 -13.83
N SER A 113 2.78 24.47 -13.85
CA SER A 113 2.74 25.29 -12.63
C SER A 113 1.49 25.01 -11.77
N PRO A 114 1.53 25.24 -10.44
CA PRO A 114 0.37 25.04 -9.57
C PRO A 114 -0.88 25.80 -10.06
N ALA A 115 -0.69 26.98 -10.66
CA ALA A 115 -1.77 27.79 -11.26
C ALA A 115 -2.41 27.14 -12.50
N ALA A 116 -1.67 26.31 -13.25
CA ALA A 116 -2.22 25.55 -14.38
C ALA A 116 -2.92 24.27 -13.91
N GLN A 117 -2.51 23.69 -12.76
CA GLN A 117 -3.15 22.53 -12.15
C GLN A 117 -4.55 22.86 -11.60
N GLU A 118 -4.72 24.04 -10.99
CA GLU A 118 -6.01 24.52 -10.48
C GLU A 118 -7.05 24.74 -11.61
N ALA A 119 -6.58 25.19 -12.78
CA ALA A 119 -7.44 25.37 -13.95
C ALA A 119 -7.93 24.04 -14.55
N VAL A 120 -7.11 22.97 -14.56
CA VAL A 120 -7.50 21.65 -15.11
C VAL A 120 -8.44 20.89 -14.18
N GLU A 121 -8.32 21.06 -12.85
CA GLU A 121 -9.21 20.45 -11.88
C GLU A 121 -10.60 21.12 -11.88
N ALA A 122 -10.66 22.45 -12.01
CA ALA A 122 -11.91 23.20 -12.17
C ALA A 122 -12.71 22.85 -13.45
N LEU A 123 -12.05 22.27 -14.46
CA LEU A 123 -12.69 21.81 -15.70
C LEU A 123 -13.26 20.39 -15.57
N SER A 124 -12.71 19.54 -14.69
CA SER A 124 -13.15 18.14 -14.51
C SER A 124 -14.44 17.99 -13.69
N VAL A 125 -14.83 19.00 -12.91
CA VAL A 125 -16.00 18.94 -12.00
C VAL A 125 -17.34 19.18 -12.72
N LYS A 126 -17.34 19.69 -13.96
CA LYS A 126 -18.58 20.09 -14.68
C LYS A 126 -19.33 18.96 -15.37
N SER A 127 -18.87 17.71 -15.29
CA SER A 127 -19.53 16.57 -15.99
C SER A 127 -20.43 15.70 -15.12
N SER A 128 -20.58 15.95 -13.81
CA SER A 128 -21.23 15.00 -12.88
C SER A 128 -22.52 15.49 -12.20
N SER A 129 -23.16 16.56 -12.66
CA SER A 129 -24.43 17.02 -12.07
C SER A 129 -25.55 17.17 -13.09
N GLU A 130 -26.26 16.09 -13.38
CA GLU A 130 -27.69 16.11 -13.71
C GLU A 130 -28.27 14.68 -13.65
N GLY A 131 -29.08 14.36 -12.61
CA GLY A 131 -30.08 13.27 -12.71
C GLY A 131 -30.31 12.26 -11.57
N ARG A 132 -30.58 12.72 -10.34
CA ARG A 132 -31.66 12.28 -9.40
C ARG A 132 -31.97 10.77 -9.15
N GLU A 133 -31.80 10.34 -7.88
CA GLU A 133 -32.32 9.11 -7.20
C GLU A 133 -33.87 9.15 -6.90
N PRO A 134 -34.55 8.18 -6.19
CA PRO A 134 -34.08 6.97 -5.48
C PRO A 134 -35.00 5.69 -5.45
N ALA A 135 -34.43 4.65 -4.83
CA ALA A 135 -35.04 3.62 -3.96
C ALA A 135 -35.90 2.49 -4.55
N ALA A 136 -35.46 1.24 -4.31
CA ALA A 136 -36.26 0.23 -3.60
C ALA A 136 -35.41 -1.03 -3.30
N VAL A 137 -35.42 -1.41 -2.02
CA VAL A 137 -34.93 -2.66 -1.46
C VAL A 137 -35.54 -3.88 -2.15
N ASN A 138 -34.75 -4.95 -2.32
CA ASN A 138 -35.22 -6.26 -1.88
C ASN A 138 -34.10 -7.27 -1.68
N SER A 139 -34.04 -7.77 -0.44
CA SER A 139 -33.35 -9.00 -0.07
C SER A 139 -34.04 -10.20 -0.70
N VAL A 140 -33.29 -11.08 -1.37
CA VAL A 140 -33.67 -12.48 -1.51
C VAL A 140 -32.43 -13.33 -1.27
N ALA A 141 -32.46 -14.06 -0.15
CA ALA A 141 -31.59 -15.18 0.12
C ALA A 141 -31.86 -16.30 -0.91
N ILE A 142 -30.81 -16.90 -1.46
CA ILE A 142 -30.92 -18.17 -2.16
C ILE A 142 -29.92 -19.15 -1.55
N VAL A 143 -30.51 -20.26 -1.15
CA VAL A 143 -30.10 -21.40 -0.33
C VAL A 143 -28.82 -22.13 -0.75
N ALA A 144 -28.23 -22.78 0.26
CA ALA A 144 -27.25 -23.85 0.15
C ALA A 144 -27.77 -25.07 -0.63
N ALA A 145 -26.88 -25.75 -1.36
CA ALA A 145 -26.96 -27.19 -1.62
C ALA A 145 -25.57 -27.74 -2.00
N ASP A 146 -25.10 -28.71 -1.22
CA ASP A 146 -23.97 -29.61 -1.46
C ASP A 146 -24.00 -30.28 -2.85
N ASN A 147 -22.82 -30.34 -3.50
CA ASN A 147 -22.28 -31.55 -4.15
C ASN A 147 -20.77 -31.36 -4.43
#